data_AF-A0A937C9B5-F1
#
_entry.id   AF-A0A937C9B5-F1
#
_cell.length_a   1.000
_cell.length_b   1.000
_cell.length_c   1.000
_cell.angle_alpha   90.00
_cell.angle_beta   90.00
_cell.angle_gamma   90.00
#
_symmetry.space_group_name_H-M   'P 1'
#
loop_
_entity.id
_entity.type
_entity.pdbx_description
1 polymer ?
#
loop_
_entity_poly.entity_id
_entity_poly.type
_entity_poly.pdbx_seq_one_letter_code
_entity_poly.pdbx_strand_id
1 'polypeptide(L)'
;MRYFIKILTLTILITSCGQTDTKQKELELKERELALKELELVLKEKDTNNLRADQVNVAPEVSYKSHTPCTFSVSLPSNFKLQAMYDDKSADYCDYSVKTKDEFEIIQLHSLLSSRFEFNSIKELYDAAINKSELDISYKTQKGNWFVISGTKKENGNTVYWKRVSGNSFISDLHIEYPKSHESEIAPYITTISNSFTSK
;
A
#
# COMPACT_ATOMS: atom_id res chain seq x y z
N MET A 1 -74.75 45.91 -9.21
CA MET A 1 -73.42 46.55 -9.14
C MET A 1 -72.69 45.90 -7.97
N ARG A 2 -72.09 44.72 -8.11
CA ARG A 2 -70.85 44.35 -8.83
C ARG A 2 -69.62 45.12 -8.31
N TYR A 3 -68.71 44.34 -7.71
CA TYR A 3 -67.37 44.66 -7.21
C TYR A 3 -67.29 45.37 -5.86
N PHE A 4 -66.89 44.63 -4.82
CA PHE A 4 -66.02 45.07 -3.70
C PHE A 4 -65.82 43.98 -2.63
N ILE A 5 -66.39 42.78 -2.80
CA ILE A 5 -66.16 41.63 -1.89
C ILE A 5 -65.28 40.60 -2.61
N LYS A 6 -63.98 40.87 -2.81
CA LYS A 6 -62.93 39.86 -3.11
C LYS A 6 -61.52 40.41 -2.85
N ILE A 7 -61.29 41.06 -1.71
CA ILE A 7 -59.94 41.32 -1.19
C ILE A 7 -59.88 40.84 0.26
N LEU A 8 -59.98 39.53 0.46
CA LEU A 8 -59.64 38.89 1.73
C LEU A 8 -59.52 37.37 1.53
N THR A 9 -58.44 36.91 0.89
CA THR A 9 -57.87 35.54 1.04
C THR A 9 -56.76 35.36 0.00
N LEU A 10 -55.66 36.11 0.12
CA LEU A 10 -54.43 35.77 -0.59
C LEU A 10 -53.22 36.36 0.13
N THR A 11 -52.87 35.79 1.29
CA THR A 11 -51.51 35.75 1.84
C THR A 11 -51.59 35.12 3.22
N ILE A 12 -51.04 33.91 3.34
CA ILE A 12 -50.37 33.25 4.49
C ILE A 12 -50.43 31.75 4.18
N LEU A 13 -49.50 31.31 3.33
CA LEU A 13 -49.17 29.91 3.13
C LEU A 13 -47.68 29.82 2.78
N ILE A 14 -46.83 30.43 3.62
CA ILE A 14 -45.38 30.22 3.58
C ILE A 14 -44.88 30.35 5.02
N THR A 15 -44.62 29.22 5.67
CA THR A 15 -43.67 28.98 6.80
C THR A 15 -44.07 27.72 7.57
N SER A 16 -43.95 26.55 6.95
CA SER A 16 -43.81 25.29 7.69
C SER A 16 -43.15 24.23 6.81
N CYS A 17 -41.84 24.38 6.59
CA CYS A 17 -40.94 23.34 6.08
C CYS A 17 -39.52 23.78 6.43
N GLY A 18 -39.03 23.39 7.62
CA GLY A 18 -37.68 23.75 8.07
C GLY A 18 -37.22 23.08 9.37
N GLN A 19 -37.94 22.07 9.88
CA GLN A 19 -37.65 21.40 11.15
C GLN A 19 -37.48 19.88 11.04
N THR A 20 -37.58 19.31 9.84
CA THR A 20 -37.48 17.86 9.60
C THR A 20 -36.04 17.38 9.36
N ASP A 21 -35.19 18.18 8.73
CA ASP A 21 -33.85 17.72 8.30
C ASP A 21 -32.86 17.53 9.46
N THR A 22 -33.00 18.30 10.54
CA THR A 22 -32.10 18.22 11.70
C THR A 22 -32.34 16.97 12.53
N LYS A 23 -33.60 16.55 12.71
CA LYS A 23 -33.94 15.33 13.45
C LYS A 23 -33.54 14.07 12.67
N GLN A 24 -33.63 14.11 11.35
CA GLN A 24 -33.24 12.99 10.50
C GLN A 24 -31.72 12.77 10.50
N LYS A 25 -30.92 13.85 10.45
CA LYS A 25 -29.47 13.77 10.59
C LYS A 25 -29.01 13.30 11.98
N GLU A 26 -29.72 13.69 13.04
CA GLU A 26 -29.40 13.23 14.40
C GLU A 26 -29.69 11.73 14.56
N LEU A 27 -30.75 11.23 13.91
CA LEU A 27 -31.09 9.81 13.91
C LEU A 27 -30.04 8.97 13.16
N GLU A 28 -29.64 9.40 11.96
CA GLU A 28 -28.59 8.73 11.17
C GLU A 28 -27.23 8.70 11.91
N LEU A 29 -26.91 9.75 12.68
CA LEU A 29 -25.69 9.79 13.48
C LEU A 29 -25.73 8.78 14.63
N LYS A 30 -26.88 8.66 15.32
CA LYS A 30 -27.06 7.68 16.41
C LYS A 30 -27.00 6.24 15.90
N GLU A 31 -27.55 5.96 14.72
CA GLU A 31 -27.46 4.63 14.10
C GLU A 31 -26.01 4.26 13.74
N ARG A 32 -25.21 5.22 13.24
CA ARG A 32 -23.78 5.00 12.98
C ARG A 32 -22.96 4.78 14.25
N GLU A 33 -23.24 5.52 15.32
CA GLU A 33 -22.59 5.31 16.60
C GLU A 33 -22.92 3.94 17.20
N LEU A 34 -24.17 3.48 17.05
CA LEU A 34 -24.57 2.15 17.51
C LEU A 34 -23.84 1.05 16.74
N ALA A 35 -23.77 1.15 15.40
CA ALA A 35 -23.06 0.20 14.55
C ALA A 35 -21.54 0.16 14.85
N LEU A 36 -20.93 1.30 15.17
CA LEU A 36 -19.53 1.35 15.60
C LEU A 36 -19.32 0.67 16.95
N LYS A 37 -20.23 0.84 17.91
CA LYS A 37 -20.16 0.16 19.21
C LYS A 37 -20.35 -1.35 19.09
N GLU A 38 -21.23 -1.81 18.20
CA GLU A 38 -21.40 -3.24 17.91
C GLU A 38 -20.15 -3.84 17.25
N LEU A 39 -19.53 -3.14 16.30
CA LEU A 39 -18.24 -3.55 15.71
C LEU A 39 -17.13 -3.61 16.76
N GLU A 40 -17.06 -2.64 17.68
CA GLU A 40 -16.08 -2.63 18.76
C GLU A 40 -16.29 -3.81 19.73
N LEU A 41 -17.54 -4.16 20.03
CA LEU A 41 -17.86 -5.33 20.85
C LEU A 41 -17.51 -6.64 20.14
N VAL A 42 -17.78 -6.77 18.84
CA VAL A 42 -17.38 -7.94 18.04
C VAL A 42 -15.87 -8.10 17.98
N LEU A 43 -15.12 -6.99 17.86
CA LEU A 43 -13.66 -7.01 17.92
C LEU A 43 -13.15 -7.43 19.30
N LYS A 44 -13.73 -6.90 20.38
CA LYS A 44 -13.38 -7.30 21.76
C LYS A 44 -13.71 -8.76 22.06
N GLU A 45 -14.82 -9.29 21.54
CA GLU A 45 -15.14 -10.73 21.64
C GLU A 45 -14.17 -11.60 20.84
N LYS A 46 -13.72 -11.16 19.65
CA LYS A 46 -12.66 -11.84 18.90
C LYS A 46 -11.34 -11.85 19.67
N ASP A 47 -10.97 -10.74 20.30
CA ASP A 47 -9.75 -10.66 21.11
C ASP A 47 -9.86 -11.54 22.38
N THR A 48 -11.04 -11.60 23.01
CA THR A 48 -11.27 -12.39 24.22
C THR A 48 -11.34 -13.90 23.93
N ASN A 49 -11.84 -14.30 22.76
CA ASN A 49 -11.85 -15.69 22.32
C ASN A 49 -10.47 -16.17 21.83
N ASN A 50 -9.62 -15.26 21.33
CA ASN A 50 -8.21 -15.56 21.04
C ASN A 50 -7.36 -15.77 22.30
N LEU A 51 -7.75 -15.23 23.46
CA LEU A 51 -7.03 -15.38 24.73
C LEU A 51 -7.30 -16.71 25.46
N ARG A 52 -8.22 -17.56 24.97
CA ARG A 52 -8.51 -18.88 25.58
C ARG A 52 -8.01 -20.08 24.77
N ALA A 53 -7.38 -19.83 23.62
CA ALA A 53 -6.67 -20.83 22.83
C ALA A 53 -5.16 -20.59 22.90
N ASP A 54 -4.60 -20.51 24.12
CA ASP A 54 -3.15 -20.53 24.36
C ASP A 54 -2.58 -21.93 24.06
N GLN A 55 -2.41 -22.20 22.77
CA GLN A 55 -1.07 -22.49 22.28
C GLN A 55 -0.73 -21.42 21.25
N VAL A 56 -0.45 -20.21 21.76
CA VAL A 56 0.28 -19.19 20.99
C VAL A 56 1.65 -19.80 20.70
N ASN A 57 1.76 -20.44 19.53
CA ASN A 57 3.02 -20.56 18.82
C ASN A 57 3.48 -19.12 18.62
N VAL A 58 4.31 -18.63 19.54
CA VAL A 58 5.09 -17.40 19.35
C VAL A 58 5.83 -17.65 18.04
N ALA A 59 5.39 -16.97 16.97
CA ALA A 59 6.06 -17.07 15.69
C ALA A 59 7.54 -16.78 15.94
N PRO A 60 8.46 -17.65 15.50
CA PRO A 60 9.88 -17.48 15.79
C PRO A 60 10.30 -16.07 15.35
N GLU A 61 10.93 -15.34 16.27
CA GLU A 61 11.40 -13.98 16.01
C GLU A 61 12.37 -14.01 14.82
N VAL A 62 11.94 -13.47 13.69
CA VAL A 62 12.75 -13.48 12.47
C VAL A 62 13.86 -12.44 12.64
N SER A 63 15.11 -12.91 12.69
CA SER A 63 16.26 -12.00 12.69
C SER A 63 16.48 -11.41 11.30
N TYR A 64 16.83 -10.12 11.26
CA TYR A 64 17.13 -9.39 10.02
C TYR A 64 18.59 -8.94 10.00
N LYS A 65 19.18 -8.95 8.81
CA LYS A 65 20.51 -8.42 8.53
C LYS A 65 20.39 -7.21 7.60
N SER A 66 21.07 -6.13 7.95
CA SER A 66 21.17 -4.94 7.08
C SER A 66 22.24 -5.15 6.03
N HIS A 67 21.92 -4.74 4.80
CA HIS A 67 22.77 -4.78 3.64
C HIS A 67 22.81 -3.39 3.01
N THR A 68 24.00 -2.97 2.60
CA THR A 68 24.20 -1.69 1.90
C THR A 68 25.13 -1.91 0.71
N PRO A 69 24.70 -2.70 -0.29
CA PRO A 69 25.43 -2.75 -1.54
C PRO A 69 25.37 -1.36 -2.18
N CYS A 70 26.51 -0.88 -2.67
CA CYS A 70 26.60 0.31 -3.52
C CYS A 70 25.78 1.52 -3.01
N THR A 71 24.68 1.82 -3.69
CA THR A 71 23.86 3.04 -3.65
C THR A 71 22.52 2.85 -2.97
N PHE A 72 22.18 1.65 -2.48
CA PHE A 72 20.96 1.39 -1.73
C PHE A 72 21.22 0.67 -0.41
N SER A 73 20.23 0.68 0.48
CA SER A 73 20.25 -0.13 1.70
C SER A 73 18.95 -0.91 1.85
N VAL A 74 19.03 -2.11 2.42
CA VAL A 74 17.88 -2.99 2.67
C VAL A 74 18.17 -3.91 3.85
N SER A 75 17.16 -4.19 4.67
CA SER A 75 17.20 -5.22 5.69
C SER A 75 16.46 -6.46 5.20
N LEU A 76 17.15 -7.60 5.20
CA LEU A 76 16.62 -8.89 4.73
C LEU A 76 16.59 -9.90 5.88
N PRO A 77 15.66 -10.87 5.88
CA PRO A 77 15.73 -12.01 6.79
C PRO A 77 17.12 -12.68 6.74
N SER A 78 17.69 -13.04 7.89
CA SER A 78 19.07 -13.55 7.95
C SER A 78 19.30 -14.85 7.20
N ASN A 79 18.24 -15.60 6.91
CA ASN A 79 18.26 -16.82 6.10
C ASN A 79 18.15 -16.55 4.59
N PHE A 80 17.99 -15.30 4.17
CA PHE A 80 18.00 -14.91 2.76
C PHE A 80 19.43 -14.62 2.30
N LYS A 81 19.71 -14.95 1.04
CA LYS A 81 21.02 -14.75 0.44
C LYS A 81 20.95 -13.64 -0.61
N LEU A 82 21.70 -12.57 -0.35
CA LEU A 82 21.91 -11.48 -1.30
C LEU A 82 23.10 -11.81 -2.22
N GLN A 83 22.91 -11.75 -3.54
CA GLN A 83 23.93 -12.05 -4.54
C GLN A 83 23.92 -10.99 -5.65
N ALA A 84 25.11 -10.61 -6.15
CA ALA A 84 25.21 -9.74 -7.32
C ALA A 84 24.70 -10.48 -8.56
N MET A 85 23.92 -9.79 -9.41
CA MET A 85 23.40 -10.39 -10.66
C MET A 85 24.47 -10.51 -11.75
N TYR A 86 25.48 -9.63 -11.70
CA TYR A 86 26.58 -9.57 -12.66
C TYR A 86 27.92 -9.47 -11.93
N ASP A 87 28.97 -10.02 -12.54
CA ASP A 87 30.33 -9.94 -12.01
C ASP A 87 30.96 -8.55 -12.24
N ASP A 88 30.51 -7.86 -13.29
CA ASP A 88 31.03 -6.56 -13.68
C ASP A 88 30.49 -5.46 -12.77
N LYS A 89 31.42 -4.62 -12.29
CA LYS A 89 31.08 -3.43 -11.51
C LYS A 89 30.88 -2.26 -12.46
N SER A 90 29.72 -1.62 -12.36
CA SER A 90 29.42 -0.38 -13.05
C SER A 90 29.32 0.77 -12.05
N ALA A 91 29.74 1.96 -12.47
CA ALA A 91 29.47 3.20 -11.72
C ALA A 91 28.00 3.66 -11.90
N ASP A 92 27.36 3.21 -12.98
CA ASP A 92 26.05 3.71 -13.39
C ASP A 92 24.90 2.85 -12.87
N TYR A 93 25.15 1.56 -12.61
CA TYR A 93 24.12 0.65 -12.15
C TYR A 93 24.63 -0.35 -11.13
N CYS A 94 23.70 -0.91 -10.36
CA CYS A 94 24.00 -1.87 -9.33
C CYS A 94 22.81 -2.81 -9.10
N ASP A 95 23.01 -4.09 -9.45
CA ASP A 95 21.94 -5.08 -9.51
C ASP A 95 22.25 -6.30 -8.64
N TYR A 96 21.30 -6.65 -7.78
CA TYR A 96 21.38 -7.78 -6.87
C TYR A 96 20.07 -8.57 -6.91
N SER A 97 20.17 -9.88 -6.71
CA SER A 97 19.01 -10.70 -6.41
C SER A 97 19.10 -11.27 -5.00
N VAL A 98 17.92 -11.54 -4.43
CA VAL A 98 17.78 -12.19 -3.13
C VAL A 98 17.08 -13.51 -3.33
N LYS A 99 17.70 -14.56 -2.80
CA LYS A 99 17.16 -15.91 -2.80
C LYS A 99 16.77 -16.34 -1.39
N THR A 100 15.71 -17.13 -1.30
CA THR A 100 15.37 -17.85 -0.07
C THR A 100 16.40 -18.96 0.19
N LYS A 101 16.28 -19.61 1.36
CA LYS A 101 17.09 -20.79 1.71
C LYS A 101 16.99 -21.93 0.69
N ASP A 102 15.87 -22.00 -0.03
CA ASP A 102 15.56 -23.04 -1.03
C ASP A 102 16.01 -22.62 -2.44
N GLU A 103 16.90 -21.61 -2.53
CA GLU A 103 17.45 -21.03 -3.76
C GLU A 103 16.40 -20.42 -4.72
N PHE A 104 15.18 -20.19 -4.24
CA PHE A 104 14.13 -19.51 -4.98
C PHE A 104 14.40 -18.00 -5.00
N GLU A 105 14.58 -17.43 -6.20
CA GLU A 105 14.75 -15.99 -6.39
C GLU A 105 13.40 -15.28 -6.25
N ILE A 106 13.33 -14.37 -5.29
CA ILE A 106 12.08 -13.72 -4.87
C ILE A 106 12.14 -12.20 -4.96
N ILE A 107 13.35 -11.63 -4.94
CA ILE A 107 13.57 -10.19 -4.91
C ILE A 107 14.68 -9.85 -5.89
N GLN A 108 14.42 -8.84 -6.71
CA GLN A 108 15.42 -8.15 -7.52
C GLN A 108 15.55 -6.72 -7.01
N LEU A 109 16.80 -6.28 -6.86
CA LEU A 109 17.18 -4.99 -6.33
C LEU A 109 18.02 -4.31 -7.40
N HIS A 110 17.49 -3.22 -7.96
CA HIS A 110 18.16 -2.46 -9.00
C HIS A 110 18.45 -1.05 -8.51
N SER A 111 19.55 -0.49 -8.97
CA SER A 111 19.84 0.93 -8.79
C SER A 111 20.50 1.45 -10.04
N LEU A 112 19.99 2.55 -10.57
CA LEU A 112 20.47 3.17 -11.80
C LEU A 112 20.67 4.66 -11.60
N LEU A 113 21.75 5.20 -12.14
CA LEU A 113 22.07 6.62 -12.10
C LEU A 113 20.90 7.44 -12.65
N SER A 114 20.44 8.44 -11.91
CA SER A 114 19.22 9.20 -12.23
C SER A 114 19.29 9.89 -13.60
N SER A 115 20.48 10.29 -14.03
CA SER A 115 20.71 10.89 -15.35
C SER A 115 20.48 9.93 -16.53
N ARG A 116 20.30 8.63 -16.27
CA ARG A 116 19.92 7.62 -17.27
C ARG A 116 18.41 7.54 -17.48
N PHE A 117 17.61 8.19 -16.65
CA PHE A 117 16.17 8.27 -16.82
C PHE A 117 15.80 9.51 -17.64
N GLU A 118 14.81 9.36 -18.53
CA GLU A 118 14.23 10.45 -19.31
C GLU A 118 13.25 11.32 -18.48
N PHE A 119 13.15 11.06 -17.18
CA PHE A 119 12.15 11.66 -16.29
C PHE A 119 12.84 12.52 -15.23
N ASN A 120 12.25 13.66 -14.94
CA ASN A 120 12.83 14.64 -14.01
C ASN A 120 12.24 14.54 -12.60
N SER A 121 11.22 13.70 -12.39
CA SER A 121 10.55 13.57 -11.11
C SER A 121 10.06 12.16 -10.83
N ILE A 122 9.98 11.83 -9.53
CA ILE A 122 9.36 10.57 -9.08
C ILE A 122 7.89 10.45 -9.50
N LYS A 123 7.20 11.57 -9.66
CA LYS A 123 5.80 11.60 -10.11
C LYS A 123 5.69 11.12 -11.56
N GLU A 124 6.54 11.61 -12.46
CA GLU A 124 6.56 11.15 -13.86
C GLU A 124 6.88 9.66 -13.95
N LEU A 125 7.84 9.18 -13.15
CA LEU A 125 8.17 7.76 -13.06
C LEU A 125 6.97 6.92 -12.57
N TYR A 126 6.24 7.41 -11.58
CA TYR A 126 5.04 6.77 -11.05
C TYR A 126 3.90 6.71 -12.08
N ASP A 127 3.62 7.84 -12.74
CA ASP A 127 2.58 7.92 -13.77
C ASP A 127 2.92 6.99 -14.95
N ALA A 128 4.18 6.97 -15.39
CA ALA A 128 4.65 6.06 -16.44
C ALA A 128 4.54 4.59 -16.01
N ALA A 129 4.89 4.28 -14.76
CA ALA A 129 4.81 2.93 -14.21
C ALA A 129 3.38 2.40 -14.19
N ILE A 130 2.40 3.20 -13.78
CA ILE A 130 0.98 2.79 -13.79
C ILE A 130 0.46 2.62 -15.21
N ASN A 131 0.72 3.59 -16.08
CA ASN A 131 0.14 3.60 -17.43
C ASN A 131 0.68 2.49 -18.32
N LYS A 132 1.91 2.03 -18.07
CA LYS A 132 2.57 0.95 -18.82
C LYS A 132 2.56 -0.39 -18.07
N SER A 133 1.90 -0.46 -16.91
CA SER A 133 1.91 -1.67 -16.08
C SER A 133 1.14 -2.82 -16.74
N GLU A 134 1.78 -3.98 -16.81
CA GLU A 134 1.15 -5.24 -17.20
C GLU A 134 0.39 -5.90 -16.03
N LEU A 135 0.58 -5.39 -14.80
CA LEU A 135 -0.11 -5.88 -13.61
C LEU A 135 -1.59 -5.52 -13.63
N ASP A 136 -2.42 -6.41 -13.11
CA ASP A 136 -3.69 -6.04 -12.51
C ASP A 136 -3.42 -5.41 -11.14
N ILE A 137 -3.37 -4.07 -11.11
CA ILE A 137 -2.92 -3.29 -9.95
C ILE A 137 -4.00 -3.31 -8.86
N SER A 138 -3.67 -3.90 -7.71
CA SER A 138 -4.53 -3.94 -6.52
C SER A 138 -4.16 -2.88 -5.48
N TYR A 139 -2.92 -2.38 -5.51
CA TYR A 139 -2.45 -1.34 -4.61
C TYR A 139 -1.46 -0.41 -5.30
N LYS A 140 -1.59 0.90 -5.06
CA LYS A 140 -0.65 1.91 -5.53
C LYS A 140 -0.61 3.10 -4.59
N THR A 141 0.58 3.63 -4.35
CA THR A 141 0.76 4.85 -3.57
C THR A 141 2.04 5.58 -4.00
N GLN A 142 2.03 6.90 -3.92
CA GLN A 142 3.20 7.74 -4.09
C GLN A 142 3.32 8.65 -2.86
N LYS A 143 4.51 8.73 -2.26
CA LYS A 143 4.79 9.62 -1.13
C LYS A 143 6.22 10.11 -1.17
N GLY A 144 6.41 11.43 -1.09
CA GLY A 144 7.74 12.03 -1.10
C GLY A 144 8.53 11.64 -2.35
N ASN A 145 9.71 11.06 -2.15
CA ASN A 145 10.63 10.60 -3.19
C ASN A 145 10.46 9.13 -3.57
N TRP A 146 9.35 8.47 -3.20
CA TRP A 146 9.13 7.06 -3.51
C TRP A 146 7.68 6.75 -3.92
N PHE A 147 7.51 5.61 -4.57
CA PHE A 147 6.20 5.01 -4.81
C PHE A 147 6.22 3.50 -4.64
N VAL A 148 5.04 2.92 -4.46
CA VAL A 148 4.80 1.48 -4.48
C VAL A 148 3.67 1.17 -5.45
N ILE A 149 3.83 0.12 -6.24
CA ILE A 149 2.79 -0.51 -7.05
C ILE A 149 2.80 -2.01 -6.71
N SER A 150 1.64 -2.57 -6.43
CA SER A 150 1.47 -4.00 -6.22
C SER A 150 0.21 -4.48 -6.92
N GLY A 151 0.25 -5.73 -7.36
CA GLY A 151 -0.79 -6.32 -8.17
C GLY A 151 -0.45 -7.75 -8.53
N THR A 152 -1.19 -8.32 -9.48
CA THR A 152 -0.89 -9.64 -10.03
C THR A 152 -0.52 -9.54 -11.50
N LYS A 153 0.46 -10.33 -11.94
CA LYS A 153 0.78 -10.45 -13.37
C LYS A 153 -0.34 -11.18 -14.08
N LYS A 154 -0.84 -10.62 -15.18
CA LYS A 154 -1.92 -11.22 -15.99
C LYS A 154 -1.51 -12.54 -16.64
N GLU A 155 -0.21 -12.70 -16.93
CA GLU A 155 0.32 -13.85 -17.66
C GLU A 155 0.41 -15.12 -16.81
N ASN A 156 0.88 -15.00 -15.56
CA ASN A 156 1.20 -16.14 -14.71
C ASN A 156 0.52 -16.09 -13.32
N GLY A 157 -0.21 -15.03 -13.00
CA GLY A 157 -0.88 -14.85 -11.71
C GLY A 157 0.06 -14.57 -10.54
N ASN A 158 1.35 -14.36 -10.77
CA ASN A 158 2.30 -14.03 -9.71
C ASN A 158 1.94 -12.71 -9.06
N THR A 159 2.07 -12.65 -7.73
CA THR A 159 1.97 -11.39 -7.01
C THR A 159 3.28 -10.62 -7.17
N VAL A 160 3.15 -9.33 -7.47
CA VAL A 160 4.27 -8.41 -7.60
C VAL A 160 4.12 -7.30 -6.58
N TYR A 161 5.21 -6.96 -5.90
CA TYR A 161 5.36 -5.76 -5.10
C TYR A 161 6.59 -5.00 -5.59
N TRP A 162 6.36 -3.83 -6.16
CA TRP A 162 7.40 -2.98 -6.71
C TRP A 162 7.43 -1.65 -5.96
N LYS A 163 8.56 -1.36 -5.31
CA LYS A 163 8.86 -0.07 -4.71
C LYS A 163 9.99 0.61 -5.46
N ARG A 164 9.81 1.87 -5.83
CA ARG A 164 10.86 2.73 -6.39
C ARG A 164 11.17 3.88 -5.45
N VAL A 165 12.45 4.16 -5.22
CA VAL A 165 12.94 5.25 -4.38
C VAL A 165 13.95 6.10 -5.16
N SER A 166 13.70 7.41 -5.25
CA SER A 166 14.63 8.36 -5.85
C SER A 166 15.57 8.92 -4.77
N GLY A 167 16.84 8.53 -4.81
CA GLY A 167 17.93 9.12 -4.04
C GLY A 167 18.47 10.40 -4.69
N ASN A 168 19.66 10.84 -4.25
CA ASN A 168 20.27 12.08 -4.78
C ASN A 168 20.80 11.89 -6.20
N SER A 169 21.46 10.75 -6.45
CA SER A 169 22.09 10.44 -7.74
C SER A 169 21.57 9.16 -8.36
N PHE A 170 20.83 8.34 -7.61
CA PHE A 170 20.35 7.05 -8.07
C PHE A 170 18.86 6.89 -7.85
N ILE A 171 18.20 6.18 -8.76
CA ILE A 171 16.85 5.67 -8.58
C ILE A 171 16.99 4.17 -8.36
N SER A 172 16.44 3.69 -7.24
CA SER A 172 16.54 2.28 -6.84
C SER A 172 15.18 1.61 -6.79
N ASP A 173 15.11 0.40 -7.31
CA ASP A 173 13.93 -0.46 -7.35
C ASP A 173 14.10 -1.66 -6.44
N LEU A 174 13.08 -1.92 -5.62
CA LEU A 174 12.83 -3.16 -4.93
C LEU A 174 11.67 -3.84 -5.65
N HIS A 175 11.94 -4.97 -6.30
CA HIS A 175 10.95 -5.75 -7.02
C HIS A 175 10.84 -7.13 -6.38
N ILE A 176 9.70 -7.43 -5.76
CA ILE A 176 9.41 -8.72 -5.14
C ILE A 176 8.35 -9.42 -6.01
N GLU A 177 8.65 -10.62 -6.48
CA GLU A 177 7.71 -11.43 -7.27
C GLU A 177 7.66 -12.85 -6.74
N TYR A 178 6.45 -13.37 -6.55
CA TYR A 178 6.25 -14.74 -6.09
C TYR A 178 4.90 -15.30 -6.58
N PRO A 179 4.82 -16.62 -6.85
CA PRO A 179 3.55 -17.27 -7.14
C PRO A 179 2.71 -17.39 -5.85
N LYS A 180 1.40 -17.58 -6.01
CA LYS A 180 0.46 -17.72 -4.89
C LYS A 180 0.87 -18.81 -3.88
N SER A 181 1.50 -19.88 -4.34
CA SER A 181 1.98 -20.98 -3.49
C SER A 181 3.03 -20.57 -2.45
N HIS A 182 3.75 -19.47 -2.66
CA HIS A 182 4.78 -18.95 -1.76
C HIS A 182 4.30 -17.73 -0.94
N GLU A 183 3.03 -17.33 -1.02
CA GLU A 183 2.55 -16.12 -0.35
C GLU A 183 2.74 -16.16 1.16
N SER A 184 2.43 -17.28 1.82
CA SER A 184 2.60 -17.42 3.27
C SER A 184 4.07 -17.36 3.71
N GLU A 185 5.00 -17.70 2.81
CA GLU A 185 6.44 -17.61 3.04
C GLU A 185 6.95 -16.18 2.86
N ILE A 186 6.47 -15.46 1.83
CA ILE A 186 7.07 -14.18 1.42
C ILE A 186 6.34 -12.97 2.00
N ALA A 187 5.01 -12.98 1.99
CA ALA A 187 4.19 -11.83 2.39
C ALA A 187 4.51 -11.28 3.79
N PRO A 188 4.81 -12.11 4.82
CA PRO A 188 5.17 -11.60 6.15
C PRO A 188 6.39 -10.67 6.18
N TYR A 189 7.30 -10.79 5.21
CA TYR A 189 8.55 -10.02 5.20
C TYR A 189 8.48 -8.72 4.40
N ILE A 190 7.51 -8.60 3.47
CA ILE A 190 7.44 -7.50 2.49
C ILE A 190 7.46 -6.14 3.17
N THR A 191 6.66 -5.95 4.23
CA THR A 191 6.56 -4.66 4.92
C THR A 191 7.89 -4.24 5.54
N THR A 192 8.58 -5.15 6.23
CA THR A 192 9.88 -4.86 6.86
C THR A 192 10.95 -4.57 5.82
N ILE A 193 11.05 -5.41 4.78
CA ILE A 193 12.00 -5.24 3.67
C ILE A 193 11.74 -3.88 3.00
N SER A 194 10.49 -3.61 2.63
CA SER A 194 10.10 -2.36 1.98
C SER A 194 10.42 -1.12 2.83
N ASN A 195 10.08 -1.14 4.12
CA ASN A 195 10.34 0.00 5.01
C ASN A 195 11.83 0.27 5.20
N SER A 196 12.66 -0.76 5.18
CA SER A 196 14.12 -0.63 5.27
C SER A 196 14.79 -0.20 3.95
N PHE A 197 14.09 -0.35 2.81
CA PHE A 197 14.64 -0.06 1.50
C PHE A 197 14.79 1.44 1.25
N THR A 198 16.01 1.88 1.02
CA THR A 198 16.38 3.28 0.77
C THR A 198 17.40 3.41 -0.37
N SER A 199 17.37 4.54 -1.07
CA SER A 199 18.36 4.91 -2.10
C SER A 199 19.18 6.10 -1.62
N LYS A 200 20.48 6.09 -1.92
CA LYS A 200 21.43 7.18 -1.60
C LYS A 200 21.49 8.21 -2.73
#